data_AF-A0A1L3GLF3-F1
#
_entry.id   AF-A0A1L3GLF3-F1
#
_cell.length_a   1.000
_cell.length_b   1.000
_cell.length_c   1.000
_cell.angle_alpha   90.00
_cell.angle_beta   90.00
_cell.angle_gamma   90.00
#
_symmetry.space_group_name_H-M   'P 1'
#
loop_
_entity.id
_entity.type
_entity.pdbx_description
1 polymer ?
#
loop_
_entity_poly.entity_id
_entity_poly.type
_entity_poly.pdbx_seq_one_letter_code
_entity_poly.pdbx_strand_id
1 'polypeptide(L)'
;MKNKNGQTWLFSFTDLAFLLLISLSTIPVADSVTIRFSEMDVPVVPESQQLGALGQLREVWELQVHPVSAEYPVPYKIVRFGLTSQVDGEGAQLLAPAQLMDALENLKARNIQPVLLPEKTSLTQDLLYAAGAMAKVWGMEYSETVVQPEILEEGS
;
A
#
# COMPACT_ATOMS: atom_id res chain seq x y z
N MET A 1 10.82 -57.25 38.85
CA MET A 1 11.52 -56.99 37.58
C MET A 1 11.65 -55.48 37.40
N LYS A 2 12.81 -55.04 36.95
CA LYS A 2 13.44 -53.72 37.18
C LYS A 2 12.89 -52.66 36.20
N ASN A 3 12.57 -51.45 36.69
CA ASN A 3 12.06 -50.29 35.95
C ASN A 3 12.97 -49.88 34.78
N LYS A 4 12.80 -50.49 33.60
CA LYS A 4 13.55 -50.14 32.38
C LYS A 4 12.92 -49.00 31.57
N ASN A 5 11.65 -48.67 31.83
CA ASN A 5 10.89 -47.73 30.98
C ASN A 5 10.99 -46.25 31.45
N GLY A 6 11.46 -45.99 32.67
CA GLY A 6 11.59 -44.61 33.19
C GLY A 6 12.77 -43.84 32.59
N GLN A 7 13.82 -44.55 32.16
CA GLN A 7 15.03 -43.91 31.62
C GLN A 7 14.81 -43.38 30.20
N THR A 8 14.08 -44.09 29.35
CA THR A 8 13.75 -43.63 27.98
C THR A 8 12.89 -42.38 27.99
N TRP A 9 11.94 -42.27 28.93
CA TRP A 9 11.06 -41.10 29.05
C TRP A 9 11.83 -39.86 29.52
N LEU A 10 12.77 -40.05 30.46
CA LEU A 10 13.65 -38.97 30.91
C LEU A 10 14.57 -38.49 29.77
N PHE A 11 15.13 -39.40 28.97
CA PHE A 11 15.99 -39.04 27.82
C PHE A 11 15.25 -38.21 26.77
N SER A 12 14.02 -38.61 26.40
CA SER A 12 13.21 -37.86 25.43
C SER A 12 12.75 -36.49 25.97
N PHE A 13 12.44 -36.41 27.27
CA PHE A 13 12.08 -35.13 27.88
C PHE A 13 13.27 -34.17 27.95
N THR A 14 14.43 -34.66 28.35
CA THR A 14 15.65 -33.85 28.40
C THR A 14 16.04 -33.35 27.02
N ASP A 15 15.92 -34.18 25.99
CA ASP A 15 16.26 -33.79 24.62
C ASP A 15 15.34 -32.69 24.10
N LEU A 16 14.02 -32.81 24.32
CA LEU A 16 13.07 -31.78 23.97
C LEU A 16 13.29 -30.47 24.77
N ALA A 17 13.63 -30.58 26.05
CA ALA A 17 13.95 -29.42 26.88
C ALA A 17 15.24 -28.73 26.41
N PHE A 18 16.28 -29.47 26.03
CA PHE A 18 17.51 -28.92 25.47
C PHE A 18 17.29 -28.29 24.10
N LEU A 19 16.51 -28.92 23.22
CA LEU A 19 16.13 -28.34 21.93
C LEU A 19 15.35 -27.03 22.12
N LEU A 20 14.44 -26.97 23.10
CA LEU A 20 13.70 -25.75 23.41
C LEU A 20 14.61 -24.66 23.99
N LEU A 21 15.54 -25.04 24.89
CA LEU A 21 16.51 -24.11 25.48
C LEU A 21 17.46 -23.51 24.43
N ILE A 22 17.95 -24.33 23.50
CA ILE A 22 18.82 -23.89 22.39
C ILE A 22 18.01 -23.01 21.41
N SER A 23 16.77 -23.38 21.13
CA SER A 23 15.88 -22.55 20.31
C SER A 23 15.61 -21.18 20.95
N LEU A 24 15.47 -21.11 22.28
CA LEU A 24 15.22 -19.85 22.99
C LEU A 24 16.50 -19.04 23.19
N SER A 25 17.68 -19.67 23.30
CA SER A 25 18.96 -18.97 23.45
C SER A 25 19.47 -18.33 22.17
N THR A 26 18.99 -18.79 21.01
CA THR A 26 19.27 -18.18 19.70
C THR A 26 18.35 -17.02 19.37
N ILE A 27 17.26 -16.81 20.14
CA ILE A 27 16.44 -15.61 20.01
C ILE A 27 17.21 -14.48 20.69
N PRO A 28 17.66 -13.44 19.95
CA PRO A 28 18.31 -12.31 20.57
C PRO A 28 17.33 -11.67 21.57
N VAL A 29 17.73 -11.61 22.84
CA VAL A 29 16.99 -10.85 23.87
C VAL A 29 16.93 -9.41 23.38
N ALA A 30 15.73 -8.98 22.98
CA ALA A 30 15.49 -7.72 22.30
C ALA A 30 15.53 -6.51 23.25
N ASP A 31 16.58 -6.38 24.06
CA ASP A 31 16.78 -5.22 24.93
C ASP A 31 18.00 -4.37 24.55
N SER A 32 18.82 -4.81 23.58
CA SER A 32 19.85 -3.94 22.99
C SER A 32 20.30 -4.40 21.61
N VAL A 33 19.36 -4.61 20.69
CA VAL A 33 19.71 -4.47 19.27
C VAL A 33 19.96 -2.98 19.03
N THR A 34 21.13 -2.51 19.46
CA THR A 34 21.70 -1.31 18.85
C THR A 34 22.02 -1.74 17.44
N ILE A 35 21.13 -1.41 16.51
CA ILE A 35 21.44 -1.41 15.09
C ILE A 35 22.60 -0.43 14.94
N ARG A 36 23.83 -0.94 15.04
CA ARG A 36 24.98 -0.22 14.53
C ARG A 36 24.82 -0.28 13.03
N PHE A 37 24.20 0.75 12.47
CA PHE A 37 24.47 1.12 11.10
C PHE A 37 25.99 1.16 11.01
N SER A 38 26.61 0.15 10.39
CA SER A 38 27.93 0.36 9.80
C SER A 38 27.78 1.66 9.02
N GLU A 39 28.60 2.66 9.36
CA GLU A 39 28.65 3.92 8.62
C GLU A 39 28.69 3.56 7.14
N MET A 40 27.54 3.76 6.49
CA MET A 40 27.47 3.72 5.06
C MET A 40 28.08 5.03 4.66
N ASP A 41 29.33 5.00 4.22
CA ASP A 41 30.03 6.17 3.69
C ASP A 41 29.20 6.64 2.50
N VAL A 42 28.38 7.67 2.72
CA VAL A 42 27.49 8.21 1.70
C VAL A 42 28.41 8.94 0.73
N PRO A 43 28.58 8.47 -0.52
CA PRO A 43 29.43 9.17 -1.46
C PRO A 43 28.86 10.58 -1.63
N VAL A 44 29.65 11.58 -1.28
CA VAL A 44 29.30 12.99 -1.51
C VAL A 44 29.19 13.15 -3.02
N VAL A 45 27.95 13.24 -3.51
CA VAL A 45 27.66 13.49 -4.92
C VAL A 45 28.20 14.89 -5.22
N PRO A 46 29.20 15.04 -6.12
CA PRO A 46 29.62 16.36 -6.55
C PRO A 46 28.40 17.05 -7.19
N GLU A 47 28.16 18.33 -6.86
CA GLU A 47 27.17 19.13 -7.56
C GLU A 47 27.53 19.20 -9.05
N SER A 48 27.01 18.24 -9.83
CA SER A 48 27.10 18.29 -11.26
C SER A 48 25.99 19.23 -11.73
N GLN A 49 26.40 20.42 -12.18
CA GLN A 49 25.55 21.37 -12.91
C GLN A 49 24.88 20.75 -14.16
N GLN A 50 25.23 19.50 -14.49
CA GLN A 50 24.69 18.70 -15.58
C GLN A 50 23.53 17.77 -15.17
N LEU A 51 23.08 17.78 -13.90
CA LEU A 51 21.81 17.16 -13.49
C LEU A 51 20.58 18.00 -13.84
N GLY A 52 20.74 19.12 -14.56
CA GLY A 52 19.62 19.95 -15.04
C GLY A 52 18.66 19.24 -16.02
N ALA A 53 19.00 18.04 -16.52
CA ALA A 53 18.22 17.32 -17.52
C ALA A 53 17.64 15.96 -17.06
N LEU A 54 17.96 15.48 -15.85
CA LEU A 54 17.31 14.27 -15.29
C LEU A 54 16.05 14.59 -14.47
N GLY A 55 15.80 15.87 -14.20
CA GLY A 55 14.49 16.38 -13.80
C GLY A 55 13.53 16.48 -14.99
N GLN A 56 13.43 15.44 -15.83
CA GLN A 56 12.27 15.34 -16.71
C GLN A 56 11.06 15.36 -15.81
N LEU A 57 10.31 16.46 -15.87
CA LEU A 57 9.08 16.70 -15.13
C LEU A 57 8.15 15.52 -15.34
N ARG A 58 8.20 14.53 -14.44
CA ARG A 58 7.24 13.46 -14.44
C ARG A 58 6.00 14.04 -13.78
N GLU A 59 5.08 14.47 -14.62
CA GLU A 59 3.74 14.82 -14.17
C GLU A 59 3.13 13.59 -13.50
N VAL A 60 2.93 13.68 -12.20
CA VAL A 60 2.25 12.63 -11.44
C VAL A 60 0.80 13.04 -11.34
N TRP A 61 -0.11 12.09 -11.57
CA TRP A 61 -1.53 12.32 -11.39
C TRP A 61 -2.01 11.49 -10.20
N GLU A 62 -2.86 12.08 -9.37
CA GLU A 62 -3.41 11.45 -8.18
C GLU A 62 -4.93 11.40 -8.31
N LEU A 63 -5.51 10.23 -8.06
CA LEU A 63 -6.94 10.07 -7.84
C LEU A 63 -7.18 10.02 -6.33
N GLN A 64 -7.60 11.14 -5.77
CA GLN A 64 -7.92 11.29 -4.36
C GLN A 64 -9.39 10.92 -4.12
N VAL A 65 -9.63 10.13 -3.08
CA VAL A 65 -10.99 9.78 -2.62
C VAL A 65 -11.23 10.52 -1.30
N HIS A 66 -12.32 11.26 -1.23
CA HIS A 66 -12.71 12.08 -0.08
C HIS A 66 -14.11 11.70 0.41
N PRO A 67 -14.39 11.86 1.71
CA PRO A 67 -15.76 11.81 2.20
C PRO A 67 -16.56 13.00 1.65
N VAL A 68 -17.84 12.75 1.33
CA VAL A 68 -18.75 13.82 0.91
C VAL A 68 -18.94 14.79 2.07
N SER A 69 -18.56 16.04 1.86
CA SER A 69 -18.58 17.12 2.84
C SER A 69 -18.90 18.46 2.17
N ALA A 70 -19.02 19.54 2.96
CA ALA A 70 -19.25 20.87 2.41
C ALA A 70 -18.09 21.37 1.53
N GLU A 71 -16.87 20.91 1.79
CA GLU A 71 -15.66 21.24 1.03
C GLU A 71 -15.50 20.33 -0.20
N TYR A 72 -15.90 19.06 -0.07
CA TYR A 72 -15.85 18.03 -1.12
C TYR A 72 -17.27 17.52 -1.41
N PRO A 73 -18.05 18.21 -2.27
CA PRO A 73 -19.43 17.81 -2.56
C PRO A 73 -19.52 16.51 -3.36
N VAL A 74 -18.41 16.05 -3.92
CA VAL A 74 -18.29 14.80 -4.67
C VAL A 74 -17.06 14.02 -4.19
N PRO A 75 -17.10 12.68 -4.20
CA PRO A 75 -16.12 11.86 -3.49
C PRO A 75 -14.77 11.73 -4.21
N TYR A 76 -14.66 12.14 -5.48
CA TYR A 76 -13.44 11.95 -6.26
C TYR A 76 -12.81 13.28 -6.65
N LYS A 77 -11.49 13.38 -6.51
CA LYS A 77 -10.69 14.51 -6.98
C LYS A 77 -9.49 13.99 -7.75
N ILE A 78 -9.34 14.37 -9.01
CA ILE A 78 -8.13 14.09 -9.79
C ILE A 78 -7.23 15.32 -9.72
N VAL A 79 -6.00 15.16 -9.26
CA VAL A 79 -5.03 16.26 -9.12
C VAL A 79 -3.77 15.94 -9.91
N ARG A 80 -3.28 16.93 -10.66
CA ARG A 80 -1.94 16.89 -11.27
C ARG A 80 -0.91 17.46 -10.30
N PHE A 81 0.07 16.65 -9.94
CA PHE A 81 1.19 17.01 -9.09
C PHE A 81 2.48 17.18 -9.90
N GLY A 82 3.15 18.32 -9.74
CA GLY A 82 4.42 18.65 -10.39
C GLY A 82 5.04 19.92 -9.79
N LEU A 83 6.36 20.11 -9.96
CA LEU A 83 7.14 21.20 -9.33
C LEU A 83 6.62 22.64 -9.57
N THR A 84 5.73 22.83 -10.55
CA THR A 84 5.18 24.14 -10.93
C THR A 84 3.67 24.26 -10.73
N SER A 85 2.97 23.18 -10.37
CA SER A 85 1.51 23.19 -10.21
C SER A 85 1.18 23.32 -8.72
N GLN A 86 0.80 24.53 -8.32
CA GLN A 86 0.21 24.79 -7.01
C GLN A 86 -1.00 23.86 -6.80
N VAL A 87 -1.05 23.29 -5.60
CA VAL A 87 -1.90 22.19 -5.14
C VAL A 87 -3.41 22.36 -5.36
N ASP A 88 -3.91 23.53 -5.76
CA ASP A 88 -5.35 23.76 -5.99
C ASP A 88 -5.69 24.72 -7.17
N GLY A 89 -4.78 24.93 -8.13
CA GLY A 89 -4.95 26.01 -9.12
C GLY A 89 -5.70 25.66 -10.42
N GLU A 90 -5.16 24.74 -11.22
CA GLU A 90 -5.61 24.56 -12.62
C GLU A 90 -5.69 23.10 -13.08
N GLY A 91 -5.28 22.15 -12.23
CA GLY A 91 -5.21 20.72 -12.56
C GLY A 91 -6.02 19.81 -11.63
N ALA A 92 -6.82 20.39 -10.73
CA ALA A 92 -7.66 19.66 -9.79
C ALA A 92 -9.10 19.60 -10.30
N GLN A 93 -9.59 18.40 -10.61
CA GLN A 93 -10.96 18.18 -11.07
C GLN A 93 -11.74 17.37 -10.05
N LEU A 94 -12.79 17.97 -9.49
CA LEU A 94 -13.78 17.27 -8.68
C LEU A 94 -14.73 16.48 -9.59
N LEU A 95 -14.98 15.22 -9.26
CA LEU A 95 -15.68 14.26 -10.09
C LEU A 95 -16.77 13.52 -9.31
N ALA A 96 -17.96 13.47 -9.90
CA ALA A 96 -19.00 12.56 -9.45
C ALA A 96 -18.70 11.11 -9.90
N PRO A 97 -19.29 10.08 -9.27
CA PRO A 97 -19.07 8.68 -9.64
C PRO A 97 -19.35 8.35 -11.11
N ALA A 98 -20.34 9.02 -11.71
CA ALA A 98 -20.68 8.87 -13.12
C ALA A 98 -19.61 9.43 -14.07
N GLN A 99 -18.83 10.43 -13.63
CA GLN A 99 -17.83 11.12 -14.44
C GLN A 99 -16.42 10.54 -14.27
N LEU A 100 -16.23 9.70 -13.25
CA LEU A 100 -14.93 9.11 -12.94
C LEU A 100 -14.39 8.26 -14.10
N MET A 101 -15.25 7.46 -14.73
CA MET A 101 -14.84 6.58 -15.82
C MET A 101 -14.32 7.39 -17.02
N ASP A 102 -15.09 8.38 -17.47
CA ASP A 102 -14.72 9.24 -18.60
C ASP A 102 -13.42 10.01 -18.31
N ALA A 103 -13.23 10.48 -17.07
CA ALA A 103 -12.01 11.16 -16.67
C ALA A 103 -10.79 10.21 -16.70
N LEU A 104 -10.95 8.97 -16.25
CA LEU A 104 -9.90 7.96 -16.31
C LEU A 104 -9.57 7.54 -17.74
N GLU A 105 -10.56 7.43 -18.62
CA GLU A 105 -10.34 7.16 -20.05
C GLU A 105 -9.55 8.29 -20.73
N ASN A 106 -9.85 9.54 -20.38
CA ASN A 106 -9.08 10.70 -20.86
C ASN A 106 -7.62 10.68 -20.39
N LEU A 107 -7.35 10.20 -19.17
CA LEU A 107 -5.98 10.00 -18.68
C LEU A 107 -5.28 8.82 -19.39
N LYS A 108 -6.00 7.73 -19.65
CA LYS A 108 -5.50 6.60 -20.43
C LYS A 108 -5.13 7.01 -21.86
N ALA A 109 -5.91 7.86 -22.50
CA ALA A 109 -5.60 8.40 -23.82
C ALA A 109 -4.26 9.16 -23.86
N ARG A 110 -3.84 9.72 -22.72
CA ARG A 110 -2.54 10.39 -22.55
C ARG A 110 -1.43 9.45 -22.06
N ASN A 111 -1.74 8.15 -21.89
CA ASN A 111 -0.88 7.13 -21.31
C ASN A 111 -0.39 7.48 -19.89
N ILE A 112 -1.26 8.12 -19.10
CA ILE A 112 -0.98 8.55 -17.72
C ILE A 112 -1.83 7.73 -16.78
N GLN A 113 -1.21 6.87 -15.98
CA GLN A 113 -1.92 6.14 -14.92
C GLN A 113 -1.86 6.95 -13.62
N PRO A 114 -3.00 7.35 -13.04
CA PRO A 114 -3.00 8.05 -11.76
C PRO A 114 -2.70 7.09 -10.60
N VAL A 115 -2.21 7.63 -9.49
CA VAL A 115 -2.02 6.92 -8.22
C VAL A 115 -3.28 7.08 -7.37
N LEU A 116 -3.85 5.99 -6.88
CA LEU A 116 -5.02 6.01 -5.99
C LEU A 116 -4.61 6.41 -4.58
N LEU A 117 -5.19 7.50 -4.06
CA LEU A 117 -4.89 8.04 -2.74
C LEU A 117 -6.18 8.22 -1.92
N PRO A 118 -6.57 7.23 -1.11
CA PRO A 118 -7.70 7.40 -0.19
C PRO A 118 -7.35 8.34 0.96
N GLU A 119 -8.28 9.22 1.31
CA GLU A 119 -8.24 9.92 2.60
C GLU A 119 -8.63 8.96 3.75
N LYS A 120 -8.15 9.23 4.97
CA LYS A 120 -8.37 8.39 6.16
C LYS A 120 -9.84 8.13 6.49
N THR A 121 -10.72 9.02 6.07
CA THR A 121 -12.16 9.03 6.34
C THR A 121 -13.00 8.66 5.12
N SER A 122 -12.36 8.20 4.03
CA SER A 122 -13.05 7.79 2.80
C SER A 122 -14.00 6.62 3.04
N LEU A 123 -15.14 6.64 2.38
CA LEU A 123 -16.06 5.51 2.36
C LEU A 123 -15.42 4.33 1.61
N THR A 124 -15.47 3.14 2.19
CA THR A 124 -14.94 1.91 1.58
C THR A 124 -15.58 1.64 0.21
N GLN A 125 -16.88 1.93 0.07
CA GLN A 125 -17.60 1.80 -1.20
C GLN A 125 -16.98 2.68 -2.30
N ASP A 126 -16.70 3.94 -2.00
CA ASP A 126 -16.17 4.89 -2.99
C ASP A 126 -14.74 4.53 -3.38
N LEU A 127 -13.94 4.06 -2.40
CA LEU A 127 -12.59 3.55 -2.63
C LEU A 127 -12.59 2.32 -3.55
N LEU A 128 -13.44 1.33 -3.26
CA LEU A 128 -13.54 0.11 -4.07
C LEU A 128 -14.03 0.42 -5.47
N TYR A 129 -14.98 1.35 -5.61
CA TYR A 129 -15.44 1.83 -6.91
C TYR A 129 -14.30 2.49 -7.70
N ALA A 130 -13.51 3.37 -7.07
CA ALA A 130 -12.36 4.01 -7.71
C ALA A 130 -11.28 3.00 -8.14
N ALA A 131 -10.95 2.04 -7.26
CA ALA A 131 -10.01 0.96 -7.57
C ALA A 131 -10.51 0.09 -8.73
N GLY A 132 -11.80 -0.28 -8.72
CA GLY A 132 -12.44 -1.05 -9.80
C GLY A 132 -12.47 -0.28 -11.12
N ALA A 133 -12.76 1.02 -11.08
CA ALA A 133 -12.74 1.87 -12.27
C ALA A 133 -11.33 1.98 -12.87
N MET A 134 -10.30 2.16 -12.04
CA MET A 134 -8.91 2.13 -12.48
C MET A 134 -8.50 0.77 -13.06
N ALA A 135 -8.91 -0.32 -12.41
CA ALA A 135 -8.66 -1.68 -12.90
C ALA A 135 -9.39 -1.95 -14.22
N LYS A 136 -10.58 -1.39 -14.45
CA LYS A 136 -11.27 -1.52 -15.74
C LYS A 136 -10.56 -0.79 -16.87
N VAL A 137 -10.00 0.39 -16.57
CA VAL A 137 -9.34 1.24 -17.57
C VAL A 137 -7.92 0.75 -17.88
N TRP A 138 -7.12 0.36 -16.88
CA TRP A 138 -5.73 -0.10 -17.06
C TRP A 138 -5.48 -1.58 -16.87
N GLY A 139 -6.43 -2.33 -16.31
CA GLY A 139 -6.32 -3.76 -16.17
C GLY A 139 -6.30 -4.42 -17.55
N MET A 140 -5.30 -5.26 -17.78
CA MET A 140 -5.35 -6.24 -18.85
C MET A 140 -6.55 -7.17 -18.64
N GLU A 141 -7.01 -7.82 -19.70
CA GLU A 141 -8.24 -8.64 -19.83
C GLU A 141 -8.49 -9.74 -18.76
N TYR A 142 -7.70 -9.85 -17.70
CA TYR A 142 -7.73 -10.91 -16.69
C TYR A 142 -7.62 -10.43 -15.23
N SER A 143 -8.05 -9.22 -14.88
CA SER A 143 -8.09 -8.77 -13.49
C SER A 143 -9.52 -8.47 -13.02
N GLU A 144 -10.38 -9.50 -13.01
CA GLU A 144 -11.67 -9.43 -12.33
C GLU A 144 -11.44 -9.39 -10.81
N THR A 145 -11.75 -8.25 -10.21
CA THR A 145 -11.82 -8.13 -8.74
C THR A 145 -13.24 -8.53 -8.33
N VAL A 146 -13.42 -9.78 -7.90
CA VAL A 146 -14.71 -10.29 -7.42
C VAL A 146 -14.91 -9.81 -5.99
N VAL A 147 -15.86 -8.88 -5.79
CA VAL A 147 -16.42 -8.58 -4.47
C VAL A 147 -17.68 -9.41 -4.34
N GLN A 148 -17.66 -10.46 -3.52
CA GLN A 148 -18.88 -11.17 -3.14
C GLN A 148 -19.58 -10.35 -2.05
N PRO A 149 -20.81 -9.86 -2.28
CA PRO A 149 -21.61 -9.31 -1.19
C PRO A 149 -22.06 -10.47 -0.29
N GLU A 150 -21.76 -10.40 1.01
CA GLU A 150 -22.41 -11.26 2.00
C GLU A 150 -23.90 -10.95 1.99
N ILE A 151 -24.68 -11.90 1.47
CA ILE A 151 -26.13 -11.87 1.55
C ILE A 151 -26.47 -12.20 3.01
N LEU A 152 -26.81 -11.18 3.79
CA LEU A 152 -27.46 -11.35 5.08
C LEU A 152 -28.85 -11.94 4.83
N GLU A 153 -29.00 -13.24 5.06
CA GLU A 153 -30.32 -13.86 5.16
C GLU A 153 -30.99 -13.38 6.46
N GLU A 154 -31.97 -12.47 6.33
CA GLU A 154 -32.95 -12.23 7.38
C GLU A 154 -33.90 -13.45 7.44
N GLY A 155 -33.69 -14.30 8.44
CA GLY A 155 -34.59 -15.39 8.79
C GLY A 155 -35.87 -14.87 9.45
N SER A 156 -37.00 -15.43 8.98
CA SER A 156 -38.39 -15.29 9.46
C SER A 156 -38.60 -15.39 10.97
#